data_AF-A0A7X8KKP4-F1
#
_entry.id   AF-A0A7X8KKP4-F1
#
_cell.length_a   1.000
_cell.length_b   1.000
_cell.length_c   1.000
_cell.angle_alpha   90.00
_cell.angle_beta   90.00
_cell.angle_gamma   90.00
#
_symmetry.space_group_name_H-M   'P 1'
#
loop_
_entity.id
_entity.type
_entity.pdbx_description
1 polymer ?
#
loop_
_entity_poly.entity_id
_entity_poly.type
_entity_poly.pdbx_seq_one_letter_code
_entity_poly.pdbx_strand_id
1 'polypeptide(L)'
;MYSEKVVDYFMNPRNAGKLEDANAIGEVGNPKCGDVMKIYLKINDNEIIEDIKFETFGCAAAIATSSMITEMVKGKTISEALKINNKDVAEALGGLPPAKLHCSLLAQEGIEAAVADYFIRKTGKAPEGFKSPHSTCSACGGSCGGGAAPVHEEEEEKFVSEDHRVAE
;
A
#
# COMPACT_ATOMS: atom_id res chain seq x y z
N MET A 1 11.57 20.03 -2.62
CA MET A 1 12.78 19.44 -1.99
C MET A 1 12.31 18.32 -1.09
N TYR A 2 13.04 17.20 -1.00
CA TYR A 2 12.66 16.10 -0.09
C TYR A 2 13.00 16.47 1.36
N SER A 3 12.20 16.01 2.31
CA SER A 3 12.48 16.16 3.73
C SER A 3 13.66 15.27 4.14
N GLU A 4 14.32 15.61 5.25
CA GLU A 4 15.40 14.79 5.82
C GLU A 4 14.92 13.36 6.13
N LYS A 5 13.66 13.22 6.57
CA LYS A 5 13.03 11.93 6.81
C LYS A 5 12.90 11.11 5.53
N VAL A 6 12.45 11.70 4.42
CA VAL A 6 12.36 10.96 3.15
C VAL A 6 13.73 10.45 2.72
N VAL A 7 14.78 11.27 2.87
CA VAL A 7 16.15 10.85 2.56
C VAL A 7 16.61 9.70 3.47
N ASP A 8 16.33 9.78 4.76
CA ASP A 8 16.69 8.72 5.71
C ASP A 8 15.96 7.40 5.43
N TYR A 9 14.64 7.43 5.17
CA TYR A 9 13.87 6.24 4.83
C TYR A 9 14.22 5.66 3.46
N PHE A 10 14.75 6.48 2.55
CA PHE A 10 15.31 6.02 1.29
C PHE A 10 16.69 5.36 1.46
N MET A 11 17.59 5.99 2.23
CA MET A 11 18.95 5.48 2.45
C MET A 11 18.99 4.27 3.38
N ASN A 12 18.12 4.25 4.39
CA ASN A 12 18.04 3.23 5.42
C ASN A 12 16.60 2.67 5.51
N PRO A 13 16.10 1.97 4.47
CA PRO A 13 14.74 1.47 4.47
C PRO A 13 14.55 0.41 5.57
N ARG A 14 13.56 0.65 6.43
CA ARG A 14 13.12 -0.26 7.50
C ARG A 14 12.26 -1.35 6.90
N ASN A 15 12.41 -2.59 7.37
CA ASN A 15 11.60 -3.73 6.93
C ASN A 15 11.72 -4.09 5.44
N ALA A 16 12.81 -3.70 4.77
CA ALA A 16 13.07 -4.13 3.40
C ALA A 16 13.38 -5.63 3.33
N GLY A 17 12.85 -6.29 2.29
CA GLY A 17 13.13 -7.68 1.95
C GLY A 17 11.89 -8.57 1.97
N LYS A 18 12.14 -9.87 1.92
CA LYS A 18 11.10 -10.90 1.88
C LYS A 18 10.87 -11.52 3.25
N LEU A 19 9.61 -11.83 3.53
CA LEU A 19 9.19 -12.60 4.71
C LEU A 19 8.73 -14.00 4.23
N GLU A 20 9.47 -15.04 4.59
CA GLU A 20 9.23 -16.40 4.07
C GLU A 20 8.01 -17.06 4.71
N ASP A 21 7.71 -16.72 5.96
CA ASP A 21 6.58 -17.21 6.75
C ASP A 21 5.37 -16.26 6.71
N ALA A 22 5.29 -15.40 5.69
CA ALA A 22 4.18 -14.51 5.48
C ALA A 22 2.88 -15.28 5.20
N ASN A 23 1.82 -14.97 5.94
CA ASN A 23 0.50 -15.57 5.72
C ASN A 23 -0.41 -14.70 4.85
N ALA A 24 0.02 -13.49 4.51
CA ALA A 24 -0.70 -12.56 3.65
C ALA A 24 0.28 -11.74 2.80
N ILE A 25 -0.04 -11.60 1.51
CA ILE A 25 0.84 -10.98 0.51
C ILE A 25 0.02 -10.04 -0.37
N GLY A 26 0.42 -8.78 -0.42
CA GLY A 26 -0.15 -7.76 -1.31
C GLY A 26 0.83 -7.39 -2.41
N GLU A 27 0.39 -7.36 -3.65
CA GLU A 27 1.19 -6.89 -4.79
C GLU A 27 0.41 -5.82 -5.53
N VAL A 28 1.01 -4.64 -5.66
CA VAL A 28 0.41 -3.45 -6.27
C VAL A 28 1.41 -2.77 -7.18
N GLY A 29 0.93 -2.07 -8.19
CA GLY A 29 1.78 -1.34 -9.11
C GLY A 29 1.04 -0.21 -9.79
N ASN A 30 1.76 0.87 -10.11
CA ASN A 30 1.22 1.98 -10.86
C ASN A 30 1.82 2.00 -12.27
N PRO A 31 1.06 1.65 -13.32
CA PRO A 31 1.57 1.58 -14.69
C PRO A 31 1.96 2.95 -15.27
N LYS A 32 1.46 4.08 -14.71
CA LYS A 32 1.82 5.43 -15.16
C LYS A 32 3.25 5.78 -14.76
N CYS A 33 3.68 5.34 -13.57
CA CYS A 33 4.97 5.71 -12.98
C CYS A 33 5.99 4.57 -13.04
N GLY A 34 5.54 3.33 -13.27
CA GLY A 34 6.38 2.13 -13.28
C GLY A 34 6.76 1.62 -11.89
N ASP A 35 6.18 2.19 -10.83
CA ASP A 35 6.43 1.76 -9.45
C ASP A 35 5.67 0.46 -9.18
N VAL A 36 6.34 -0.53 -8.60
CA VAL A 36 5.77 -1.82 -8.20
C VAL A 36 6.16 -2.09 -6.75
N MET A 37 5.22 -2.57 -5.95
CA MET A 37 5.44 -2.86 -4.55
C MET A 37 4.79 -4.19 -4.18
N LYS A 38 5.52 -4.95 -3.38
CA LYS A 38 5.09 -6.20 -2.77
C LYS A 38 5.27 -6.12 -1.27
N ILE A 39 4.19 -6.32 -0.53
CA ILE A 39 4.18 -6.34 0.94
C ILE A 39 3.88 -7.75 1.42
N TYR A 40 4.65 -8.17 2.40
CA TYR A 40 4.50 -9.43 3.10
C TYR A 40 4.08 -9.15 4.54
N LEU A 41 2.96 -9.73 4.97
CA LEU A 41 2.45 -9.61 6.33
C LEU A 41 2.45 -10.98 7.01
N LYS A 42 2.75 -10.97 8.30
CA LYS A 42 2.47 -12.06 9.23
C LYS A 42 1.48 -11.59 10.27
N ILE A 43 0.27 -12.13 10.19
CA ILE A 43 -0.87 -11.76 11.03
C ILE A 43 -1.20 -12.92 11.96
N ASN A 44 -1.35 -12.69 13.25
CA ASN A 44 -1.74 -13.76 14.18
C ASN A 44 -3.26 -13.98 14.24
N ASP A 45 -3.69 -14.91 15.09
CA ASP A 45 -5.11 -15.26 15.23
C ASP A 45 -5.97 -14.13 15.80
N ASN A 46 -5.36 -13.18 16.50
CA ASN A 46 -5.99 -11.98 17.05
C ASN A 46 -6.03 -10.81 16.03
N GLU A 47 -5.71 -11.07 14.77
CA GLU A 47 -5.72 -10.06 13.69
C GLU A 47 -4.70 -8.93 13.94
N ILE A 48 -3.59 -9.24 14.61
CA ILE A 48 -2.48 -8.32 14.86
C ILE A 48 -1.34 -8.62 13.88
N ILE A 49 -0.79 -7.57 13.27
CA ILE A 49 0.37 -7.65 12.38
C ILE A 49 1.64 -7.81 13.22
N GLU A 50 2.16 -9.02 13.33
CA GLU A 50 3.36 -9.33 14.12
C GLU A 50 4.64 -8.92 13.39
N ASP A 51 4.70 -9.21 12.10
CA ASP A 51 5.81 -8.81 11.26
C ASP A 51 5.35 -8.39 9.87
N ILE A 52 6.15 -7.51 9.28
CA ILE A 52 5.90 -6.94 7.97
C ILE A 52 7.23 -6.70 7.29
N LYS A 53 7.28 -7.04 6.00
CA LYS A 53 8.37 -6.68 5.12
C LYS A 53 7.86 -6.25 3.75
N PHE A 54 8.67 -5.52 3.01
CA PHE A 54 8.33 -5.10 1.66
C PHE A 54 9.49 -5.25 0.68
N GLU A 55 9.14 -5.46 -0.57
CA GLU A 55 10.01 -5.32 -1.73
C GLU A 55 9.36 -4.32 -2.67
N THR A 56 10.06 -3.25 -3.03
CA THR A 56 9.53 -2.27 -3.99
C THR A 56 10.60 -1.95 -5.03
N PHE A 57 10.12 -1.72 -6.25
CA PHE A 57 10.89 -1.16 -7.33
C PHE A 57 10.23 0.14 -7.73
N GLY A 58 10.93 1.25 -7.58
CA GLY A 58 10.36 2.56 -7.87
C GLY A 58 11.27 3.71 -7.54
N CYS A 59 10.73 4.92 -7.59
CA CYS A 59 11.48 6.12 -7.25
C CYS A 59 11.80 6.21 -5.75
N ALA A 60 12.72 7.10 -5.36
CA ALA A 60 13.14 7.27 -3.96
C ALA A 60 11.94 7.55 -3.01
N ALA A 61 10.91 8.24 -3.50
CA ALA A 61 9.69 8.49 -2.76
C ALA A 61 8.89 7.20 -2.51
N ALA A 62 8.81 6.29 -3.49
CA ALA A 62 8.14 5.00 -3.34
C ALA A 62 8.84 4.13 -2.28
N ILE A 63 10.17 4.05 -2.30
CA ILE A 63 10.93 3.31 -1.29
C ILE A 63 10.71 3.91 0.11
N ALA A 64 10.73 5.23 0.23
CA ALA A 64 10.52 5.90 1.50
C ALA A 64 9.08 5.72 2.04
N THR A 65 8.06 5.81 1.19
CA THR A 65 6.65 5.61 1.60
C THR A 65 6.37 4.16 1.97
N SER A 66 6.88 3.20 1.19
CA SER A 66 6.81 1.78 1.52
C SER A 66 7.49 1.48 2.86
N SER A 67 8.68 2.04 3.09
CA SER A 67 9.35 1.84 4.37
C SER A 67 8.58 2.46 5.54
N MET A 68 8.09 3.69 5.39
CA MET A 68 7.32 4.38 6.42
C MET A 68 6.05 3.63 6.79
N ILE A 69 5.25 3.19 5.80
CA ILE A 69 4.00 2.51 6.09
C ILE A 69 4.26 1.23 6.87
N THR A 70 5.34 0.50 6.57
CA THR A 70 5.64 -0.74 7.29
C THR A 70 5.91 -0.54 8.77
N GLU A 71 6.59 0.54 9.15
CA GLU A 71 6.75 0.88 10.57
C GLU A 71 5.44 1.32 11.21
N MET A 72 4.60 2.06 10.46
CA MET A 72 3.33 2.54 10.99
C MET A 72 2.32 1.43 11.27
N VAL A 73 2.33 0.32 10.52
CA VAL A 73 1.40 -0.80 10.70
C VAL A 73 1.92 -1.92 11.57
N LYS A 74 3.24 -2.05 11.78
CA LYS A 74 3.79 -3.13 12.59
C LYS A 74 3.28 -3.07 14.03
N GLY A 75 2.77 -4.19 14.54
CA GLY A 75 2.21 -4.30 15.89
C GLY A 75 0.77 -3.79 16.05
N LYS A 76 0.14 -3.28 14.98
CA LYS A 76 -1.26 -2.84 14.99
C LYS A 76 -2.21 -3.95 14.56
N THR A 77 -3.48 -3.78 14.89
CA THR A 77 -4.55 -4.64 14.36
C THR A 77 -4.82 -4.34 12.88
N ILE A 78 -5.38 -5.30 12.15
CA ILE A 78 -5.81 -5.10 10.75
C ILE A 78 -6.71 -3.86 10.62
N SER A 79 -7.68 -3.70 11.52
CA SER A 79 -8.63 -2.57 11.48
C SER A 79 -7.95 -1.22 11.70
N GLU A 80 -6.85 -1.17 12.46
CA GLU A 80 -6.06 0.06 12.61
C GLU A 80 -5.16 0.31 11.40
N ALA A 81 -4.61 -0.76 10.82
CA ALA A 81 -3.81 -0.66 9.61
C ALA A 81 -4.62 -0.10 8.42
N LEU A 82 -5.87 -0.54 8.28
CA LEU A 82 -6.80 -0.04 7.24
C LEU A 82 -7.26 1.42 7.46
N LYS A 83 -7.05 2.00 8.64
CA LYS A 83 -7.37 3.41 8.90
C LYS A 83 -6.27 4.36 8.45
N ILE A 84 -5.07 3.84 8.15
CA ILE A 84 -3.93 4.64 7.71
C ILE A 84 -4.15 5.01 6.25
N ASN A 85 -4.23 6.31 5.99
CA ASN A 85 -4.40 6.83 4.64
C ASN A 85 -3.07 7.34 4.07
N ASN A 86 -3.06 7.60 2.77
CA ASN A 86 -1.95 8.23 2.07
C ASN A 86 -1.47 9.54 2.73
N LYS A 87 -2.39 10.34 3.30
CA LYS A 87 -2.08 11.58 4.03
C LYS A 87 -1.24 11.31 5.27
N ASP A 88 -1.62 10.32 6.09
CA ASP A 88 -0.90 9.96 7.31
C ASP A 88 0.54 9.54 7.01
N VAL A 89 0.75 8.79 5.92
CA VAL A 89 2.08 8.37 5.46
C VAL A 89 2.91 9.56 4.99
N ALA A 90 2.30 10.47 4.21
CA ALA A 90 2.97 11.68 3.74
C ALA A 90 3.36 12.60 4.91
N GLU A 91 2.47 12.78 5.89
CA GLU A 91 2.73 13.56 7.10
C GLU A 91 3.80 12.93 7.99
N ALA A 92 3.80 11.60 8.14
CA ALA A 92 4.82 10.88 8.90
C ALA A 92 6.22 11.10 8.33
N LEU A 93 6.33 11.20 7.00
CA LEU A 93 7.54 11.54 6.26
C LEU A 93 7.91 13.04 6.32
N GLY A 94 7.15 13.87 7.03
CA GLY A 94 7.39 15.32 7.12
C GLY A 94 6.93 16.09 5.88
N GLY A 95 5.97 15.53 5.13
CA GLY A 95 5.42 16.09 3.91
C GLY A 95 6.07 15.54 2.65
N LEU A 96 5.23 15.36 1.62
CA LEU A 96 5.66 15.01 0.26
C LEU A 96 5.21 16.09 -0.71
N PRO A 97 6.01 16.38 -1.76
CA PRO A 97 5.58 17.28 -2.83
C PRO A 97 4.29 16.74 -3.50
N PRO A 98 3.37 17.60 -3.95
CA PRO A 98 2.10 17.19 -4.54
C PRO A 98 2.26 16.16 -5.68
N ALA A 99 3.28 16.36 -6.52
CA ALA A 99 3.61 15.48 -7.64
C ALA A 99 4.02 14.05 -7.24
N LYS A 100 4.26 13.76 -5.95
CA LYS A 100 4.72 12.46 -5.43
C LYS A 100 3.76 11.82 -4.42
N LEU A 101 2.56 12.39 -4.27
CA LEU A 101 1.54 11.83 -3.38
C LEU A 101 1.01 10.47 -3.85
N HIS A 102 1.06 10.18 -5.14
CA HIS A 102 0.72 8.85 -5.69
C HIS A 102 1.58 7.73 -5.09
N CYS A 103 2.83 8.02 -4.65
CA CYS A 103 3.68 7.02 -3.98
C CYS A 103 3.14 6.64 -2.59
N SER A 104 2.40 7.53 -1.94
CA SER A 104 1.76 7.25 -0.65
C SER A 104 0.45 6.48 -0.84
N LEU A 105 -0.25 6.71 -1.96
CA LEU A 105 -1.41 5.90 -2.35
C LEU A 105 -0.99 4.45 -2.62
N LEU A 106 0.10 4.24 -3.37
CA LEU A 106 0.63 2.89 -3.64
C LEU A 106 0.92 2.13 -2.34
N ALA A 107 1.51 2.81 -1.34
CA ALA A 107 1.80 2.22 -0.04
C ALA A 107 0.51 1.74 0.67
N GLN A 108 -0.52 2.60 0.71
CA GLN A 108 -1.83 2.26 1.28
C GLN A 108 -2.48 1.08 0.56
N GLU A 109 -2.56 1.13 -0.78
CA GLU A 109 -3.13 0.06 -1.60
C GLU A 109 -2.43 -1.28 -1.36
N GLY A 110 -1.12 -1.27 -1.09
CA GLY A 110 -0.37 -2.48 -0.77
C GLY A 110 -0.79 -3.13 0.56
N ILE A 111 -1.05 -2.34 1.59
CA ILE A 111 -1.55 -2.85 2.88
C ILE A 111 -2.95 -3.42 2.70
N GLU A 112 -3.81 -2.66 2.02
CA GLU A 112 -5.15 -3.08 1.64
C GLU A 112 -5.11 -4.42 0.89
N ALA A 113 -4.28 -4.55 -0.14
CA ALA A 113 -4.11 -5.79 -0.92
C ALA A 113 -3.62 -6.96 -0.07
N ALA A 114 -2.66 -6.74 0.82
CA ALA A 114 -2.17 -7.79 1.69
C ALA A 114 -3.25 -8.23 2.69
N VAL A 115 -4.01 -7.30 3.26
CA VAL A 115 -5.14 -7.61 4.15
C VAL A 115 -6.24 -8.38 3.42
N ALA A 116 -6.54 -8.03 2.16
CA ALA A 116 -7.51 -8.78 1.38
C ALA A 116 -7.05 -10.23 1.13
N ASP A 117 -5.78 -10.44 0.78
CA ASP A 117 -5.20 -11.79 0.64
C ASP A 117 -5.32 -12.59 1.94
N TYR A 118 -5.11 -11.97 3.10
CA TYR A 118 -5.32 -12.62 4.41
C TYR A 118 -6.76 -13.14 4.56
N PHE A 119 -7.76 -12.31 4.30
CA PHE A 119 -9.17 -12.71 4.43
C PHE A 119 -9.57 -13.75 3.38
N ILE A 120 -9.09 -13.63 2.14
CA ILE A 120 -9.31 -14.63 1.08
C ILE A 120 -8.76 -16.00 1.49
N ARG A 121 -7.55 -16.05 2.06
CA ARG A 121 -6.96 -17.31 2.53
C ARG A 121 -7.68 -17.89 3.74
N LYS A 122 -8.15 -17.05 4.66
CA LYS A 122 -8.83 -17.48 5.90
C LYS A 122 -10.28 -17.90 5.66
N THR A 123 -11.01 -17.22 4.79
CA THR A 123 -12.48 -17.36 4.64
C THR A 123 -12.94 -17.72 3.23
N GLY A 124 -12.04 -17.72 2.25
CA GLY A 124 -12.38 -17.95 0.84
C GLY A 124 -13.07 -16.75 0.15
N LYS A 125 -13.23 -15.61 0.84
CA LYS A 125 -13.88 -14.41 0.30
C LYS A 125 -13.04 -13.16 0.56
N ALA A 126 -13.06 -12.24 -0.41
CA ALA A 126 -12.53 -10.90 -0.20
C ALA A 126 -13.47 -10.10 0.73
N PRO A 127 -12.93 -9.18 1.56
CA PRO A 127 -13.76 -8.31 2.38
C PRO A 127 -14.67 -7.43 1.50
N GLU A 128 -15.90 -7.18 1.94
CA GLU A 128 -16.88 -6.39 1.18
C GLU A 128 -16.35 -4.96 0.98
N GLY A 129 -16.24 -4.53 -0.29
CA GLY A 129 -15.68 -3.22 -0.67
C GLY A 129 -14.24 -3.23 -1.19
N PHE A 130 -13.58 -4.39 -1.23
CA PHE A 130 -12.21 -4.50 -1.72
C PHE A 130 -12.11 -4.52 -3.26
N LYS A 131 -11.37 -3.57 -3.84
CA LYS A 131 -11.08 -3.53 -5.29
C LYS A 131 -9.69 -4.13 -5.52
N SER A 132 -9.63 -5.35 -6.06
CA SER A 132 -8.35 -6.01 -6.34
C SER A 132 -7.56 -5.26 -7.42
N PRO A 133 -6.28 -4.89 -7.20
CA PRO A 133 -5.55 -4.09 -8.17
C PRO A 133 -5.11 -4.86 -9.43
N HIS A 134 -5.01 -6.19 -9.43
CA HIS A 134 -4.69 -6.93 -10.67
C HIS A 134 -5.37 -8.30 -10.75
N SER A 135 -6.44 -8.36 -11.55
CA SER A 135 -7.03 -9.57 -12.10
C SER A 135 -6.10 -10.16 -13.16
N THR A 136 -5.15 -11.01 -12.78
CA THR A 136 -4.66 -12.11 -13.65
C THR A 136 -4.05 -13.23 -12.80
N CYS A 137 -4.89 -13.95 -12.06
CA CYS A 137 -4.49 -15.26 -11.56
C CYS A 137 -4.53 -16.25 -12.72
N SER A 138 -3.42 -16.38 -13.46
CA SER A 138 -3.25 -17.41 -14.51
C SER A 138 -3.12 -18.83 -13.94
N ALA A 139 -3.19 -19.02 -12.61
CA ALA A 139 -2.98 -20.30 -11.94
C ALA A 139 -4.28 -21.03 -11.56
N CYS A 140 -5.46 -20.38 -11.63
CA CYS A 140 -6.73 -21.02 -11.33
C CYS A 140 -7.70 -20.84 -12.50
N GLY A 141 -7.90 -21.90 -13.29
CA GLY A 141 -8.75 -21.91 -14.48
C GLY A 141 -10.21 -21.61 -14.17
N GLY A 142 -10.56 -20.32 -14.14
CA GLY A 142 -11.89 -19.78 -14.39
C GLY A 142 -13.03 -20.40 -13.58
N SER A 143 -13.22 -19.95 -12.33
CA SER A 143 -14.53 -20.10 -11.67
C SER A 143 -14.87 -18.98 -10.67
N CYS A 144 -14.05 -17.96 -10.52
CA CYS A 144 -14.35 -16.86 -9.61
C CYS A 144 -14.90 -15.69 -10.41
N GLY A 145 -16.22 -15.66 -10.57
CA GLY A 145 -16.94 -14.52 -11.15
C GLY A 145 -16.80 -13.30 -10.25
N GLY A 146 -16.29 -12.21 -10.82
CA GLY A 146 -16.24 -10.89 -10.20
C GLY A 146 -15.87 -9.88 -11.27
N GLY A 147 -16.84 -9.06 -11.66
CA GLY A 147 -16.80 -8.20 -12.84
C GLY A 147 -15.69 -7.15 -12.82
N ALA A 148 -15.16 -6.87 -14.01
CA ALA A 148 -14.27 -5.77 -14.27
C ALA A 148 -14.97 -4.43 -13.96
N ALA A 149 -14.30 -3.56 -13.21
CA ALA A 149 -14.66 -2.16 -13.04
C ALA A 149 -13.40 -1.28 -13.25
N PRO A 150 -13.56 -0.08 -13.81
CA PRO A 150 -12.47 0.70 -14.38
C PRO A 150 -11.56 1.34 -13.32
N VAL A 151 -10.35 1.63 -13.77
CA VAL A 151 -9.22 2.22 -13.05
C VAL A 151 -9.62 3.57 -12.43
N HIS A 152 -9.29 3.77 -11.16
CA HIS A 152 -9.55 5.00 -10.41
C HIS A 152 -8.71 6.17 -10.98
N GLU A 153 -9.29 6.94 -11.89
CA GLU A 153 -8.78 8.26 -12.30
C GLU A 153 -9.31 9.40 -11.40
N GLU A 154 -10.34 9.16 -10.59
CA GLU A 154 -11.13 10.23 -9.94
C GLU A 154 -10.53 10.79 -8.65
N GLU A 155 -9.67 10.05 -7.93
CA GLU A 155 -9.13 10.50 -6.63
C GLU A 155 -7.90 11.41 -6.75
N GLU A 156 -7.09 11.27 -7.81
CA GLU A 156 -5.98 12.19 -8.10
C GLU A 156 -6.49 13.61 -8.43
N GLU A 157 -7.54 13.74 -9.26
CA GLU A 157 -8.06 15.05 -9.66
C GLU A 157 -8.77 15.79 -8.51
N LYS A 158 -9.47 15.05 -7.63
CA LYS A 158 -10.19 15.65 -6.52
C LYS A 158 -9.23 16.30 -5.51
N PHE A 159 -8.14 15.60 -5.17
CA PHE A 159 -7.09 16.13 -4.30
C PHE A 159 -6.39 17.36 -4.88
N VAL A 160 -6.06 17.36 -6.18
CA VAL A 160 -5.46 18.53 -6.85
C VAL A 160 -6.41 19.74 -6.86
N SER A 161 -7.72 19.50 -6.95
CA SER A 161 -8.74 20.56 -6.99
C SER A 161 -9.06 21.20 -5.63
N GLU A 162 -8.89 20.47 -4.52
CA GLU A 162 -9.16 21.00 -3.17
C GLU A 162 -8.01 21.85 -2.62
N ASP A 163 -6.75 21.56 -2.96
CA ASP A 163 -5.59 22.33 -2.49
C ASP A 163 -5.32 23.61 -3.31
N HIS A 164 -5.85 23.74 -4.53
CA HIS A 164 -5.72 24.98 -5.33
C HIS A 164 -6.57 26.16 -4.84
N ARG A 165 -7.27 26.04 -3.70
CA ARG A 165 -7.96 27.16 -3.03
C ARG A 165 -7.19 27.77 -1.86
N VAL A 166 -5.98 27.29 -1.56
CA VAL A 166 -5.12 27.87 -0.50
C VAL A 166 -3.75 28.22 -1.07
N ALA A 167 -3.74 29.14 -2.01
CA ALA A 167 -2.56 29.90 -2.38
C ALA A 167 -3.03 31.31 -2.80
N GLU A 168 -3.29 32.16 -1.81
CA GLU A 168 -3.10 33.61 -1.96
C GLU A 168 -1.60 33.93 -1.90
#